data_AF-A0A2D5RWM9-F1
#
_entry.id   AF-A0A2D5RWM9-F1
#
_cell.length_a   1.000
_cell.length_b   1.000
_cell.length_c   1.000
_cell.angle_alpha   90.00
_cell.angle_beta   90.00
_cell.angle_gamma   90.00
#
_symmetry.space_group_name_H-M   'P 1'
#
loop_
_entity.id
_entity.type
_entity.pdbx_description
1 polymer ?
#
loop_
_entity_poly.entity_id
_entity_poly.type
_entity_poly.pdbx_seq_one_letter_code
_entity_poly.pdbx_strand_id
1 'polypeptide(L)'
;MAGSNVLNEKLTGLLAGGVKASSIVGTGYKNAKKVASEYIRTQIANADLSEENKVSTVLVTSSGAAFKKESLATSSRAYNKLNQGDSDLFYNKKITDFGVWPSAFGDGYEIYVVAK
;
A
#
# COMPACT_ATOMS: atom_id res chain seq x y z
N MET A 1 6.32 -2.24 20.50
CA MET A 1 7.34 -1.82 19.51
C MET A 1 7.96 -2.97 18.69
N ALA A 2 7.68 -4.27 18.95
CA ALA A 2 8.28 -5.38 18.19
C ALA A 2 7.65 -5.66 16.79
N GLY A 3 6.42 -5.18 16.53
CA GLY A 3 5.68 -5.50 15.30
C GLY A 3 6.15 -4.77 14.04
N SER A 4 6.55 -3.49 14.16
CA SER A 4 7.00 -2.68 13.01
C SER A 4 8.32 -3.19 12.43
N ASN A 5 9.26 -3.62 13.28
CA ASN A 5 10.58 -4.10 12.83
C ASN A 5 10.49 -5.38 11.98
N VAL A 6 9.65 -6.34 12.39
CA VAL A 6 9.45 -7.59 11.64
C VAL A 6 8.77 -7.34 10.28
N LEU A 7 7.85 -6.37 10.22
CA LEU A 7 7.20 -5.98 8.96
C LEU A 7 8.17 -5.27 8.01
N ASN A 8 9.05 -4.41 8.53
CA ASN A 8 10.10 -3.74 7.76
C ASN A 8 11.10 -4.73 7.16
N GLU A 9 11.53 -5.75 7.92
CA GLU A 9 12.39 -6.83 7.42
C GLU A 9 11.69 -7.65 6.33
N LYS A 10 10.42 -8.02 6.54
CA LYS A 10 9.62 -8.73 5.53
C LYS A 10 9.45 -7.93 4.25
N LEU A 11 9.21 -6.62 4.36
CA LEU A 11 9.09 -5.73 3.21
C LEU A 11 10.43 -5.60 2.46
N THR A 12 11.53 -5.43 3.19
CA THR A 12 12.88 -5.39 2.60
C THR A 12 13.19 -6.70 1.86
N GLY A 13 12.95 -7.84 2.50
CA GLY A 13 13.12 -9.15 1.90
C GLY A 13 12.21 -9.39 0.69
N LEU A 14 10.97 -8.91 0.71
CA LEU A 14 10.05 -8.98 -0.42
C LEU A 14 10.55 -8.15 -1.61
N LEU A 15 11.00 -6.93 -1.36
CA LEU A 15 11.52 -6.04 -2.40
C LEU A 15 12.83 -6.55 -3.00
N ALA A 16 13.70 -7.14 -2.17
CA ALA A 16 14.93 -7.80 -2.60
C ALA A 16 14.71 -9.17 -3.25
N GLY A 17 13.50 -9.75 -3.15
CA GLY A 17 13.17 -11.07 -3.70
C GLY A 17 13.55 -12.26 -2.81
N GLY A 18 14.07 -12.01 -1.60
CA GLY A 18 14.36 -13.05 -0.60
C GLY A 18 13.11 -13.60 0.10
N VAL A 19 12.01 -12.82 0.13
CA VAL A 19 10.71 -13.26 0.66
C VAL A 19 9.71 -13.41 -0.49
N LYS A 20 9.06 -14.58 -0.56
CA LYS A 20 8.04 -14.85 -1.58
C LYS A 20 6.76 -14.10 -1.24
N ALA A 21 6.18 -13.39 -2.21
CA ALA A 21 4.89 -12.72 -2.03
C ALA A 21 3.77 -13.68 -1.56
N SER A 22 3.82 -14.93 -2.00
CA SER A 22 2.85 -15.95 -1.64
C SER A 22 2.85 -16.33 -0.15
N SER A 23 3.94 -16.10 0.58
CA SER A 23 3.97 -16.33 2.04
C SER A 23 3.33 -15.18 2.83
N ILE A 24 2.98 -14.08 2.17
CA ILE A 24 2.38 -12.89 2.80
C ILE A 24 0.89 -12.83 2.45
N VAL A 25 0.55 -12.92 1.16
CA VAL A 25 -0.84 -12.73 0.67
C VAL A 25 -1.47 -13.98 0.08
N GLY A 26 -0.74 -15.10 -0.01
CA GLY A 26 -1.20 -16.31 -0.70
C GLY A 26 -0.99 -16.27 -2.22
N THR A 27 -1.59 -17.22 -2.93
CA THR A 27 -1.45 -17.41 -4.38
C THR A 27 -2.66 -16.82 -5.15
N GLY A 28 -2.54 -16.68 -6.48
CA GLY A 28 -3.65 -16.24 -7.35
C GLY A 28 -3.64 -14.76 -7.74
N TYR A 29 -2.75 -13.94 -7.16
CA TYR A 29 -2.62 -12.52 -7.52
C TYR A 29 -1.78 -12.32 -8.79
N LYS A 30 -2.31 -11.58 -9.77
CA LYS A 30 -1.63 -11.23 -11.03
C LYS A 30 -0.31 -10.46 -10.82
N ASN A 31 -0.23 -9.62 -9.78
CA ASN A 31 1.00 -8.95 -9.37
C ASN A 31 1.22 -9.12 -7.86
N ALA A 32 1.52 -10.36 -7.46
CA ALA A 32 1.63 -10.74 -6.05
C ALA A 32 2.64 -9.90 -5.26
N LYS A 33 3.77 -9.52 -5.86
CA LYS A 33 4.79 -8.69 -5.19
C LYS A 33 4.25 -7.30 -4.82
N LYS A 34 3.55 -6.65 -5.75
CA LYS A 34 2.88 -5.37 -5.48
C LYS A 34 1.86 -5.53 -4.35
N VAL A 35 0.96 -6.50 -4.47
CA VAL A 35 -0.11 -6.71 -3.48
C VAL A 35 0.44 -7.02 -2.09
N ALA A 36 1.48 -7.84 -2.00
CA ALA A 36 2.15 -8.13 -0.73
C ALA A 36 2.83 -6.90 -0.12
N SER A 37 3.42 -6.04 -0.95
CA SER A 37 4.02 -4.78 -0.49
C SER A 37 2.95 -3.81 0.03
N GLU A 38 1.86 -3.64 -0.72
CA GLU A 38 0.71 -2.81 -0.34
C GLU A 38 0.10 -3.27 0.99
N TYR A 39 -0.06 -4.59 1.17
CA TYR A 39 -0.53 -5.16 2.43
C TYR A 39 0.41 -4.84 3.59
N ILE A 40 1.71 -5.09 3.45
CA ILE A 40 2.67 -4.82 4.55
C ILE A 40 2.73 -3.32 4.88
N ARG A 41 2.77 -2.45 3.87
CA ARG A 41 2.79 -0.99 4.05
C ARG A 41 1.53 -0.48 4.73
N THR A 42 0.37 -1.05 4.40
CA THR A 42 -0.90 -0.77 5.09
C THR A 42 -0.84 -1.14 6.57
N GLN A 43 -0.28 -2.31 6.90
CA GLN A 43 -0.12 -2.74 8.29
C GLN A 43 0.86 -1.85 9.07
N ILE A 44 1.97 -1.44 8.44
CA ILE A 44 2.94 -0.51 9.04
C ILE A 44 2.27 0.84 9.31
N ALA A 45 1.61 1.42 8.31
CA ALA A 45 0.93 2.70 8.47
C ALA A 45 -0.16 2.66 9.55
N ASN A 46 -1.00 1.61 9.56
CA ASN A 46 -2.07 1.46 10.54
C ASN A 46 -1.59 1.13 11.96
N ALA A 47 -0.34 0.70 12.13
CA ALA A 47 0.21 0.45 13.46
C ALA A 47 0.39 1.74 14.28
N ASP A 48 0.60 2.86 13.60
CA ASP A 48 0.85 4.17 14.20
C ASP A 48 -0.39 5.10 14.16
N LEU A 49 -1.47 4.68 13.51
CA LEU A 49 -2.72 5.44 13.38
C LEU A 49 -3.75 5.01 14.43
N SER A 50 -4.57 5.96 14.89
CA SER A 50 -5.76 5.67 15.70
C SER A 50 -6.82 4.95 14.88
N GLU A 51 -7.73 4.21 15.54
CA GLU A 51 -8.71 3.34 14.89
C GLU A 51 -9.56 4.08 13.84
N GLU A 52 -9.94 5.32 14.15
CA GLU A 52 -10.74 6.18 13.27
C GLU A 52 -10.01 6.66 12.01
N ASN A 53 -8.67 6.63 12.03
CA ASN A 53 -7.80 7.10 10.95
C ASN A 53 -7.16 5.97 10.15
N LYS A 54 -7.46 4.70 10.48
CA LYS A 54 -6.90 3.56 9.77
C LYS A 54 -7.30 3.60 8.29
N VAL A 55 -6.30 3.37 7.46
CA VAL A 55 -6.46 3.30 6.01
C VAL A 55 -6.83 1.88 5.62
N SER A 56 -7.64 1.73 4.57
CA SER A 56 -8.06 0.44 4.05
C SER A 56 -6.98 -0.22 3.22
N THR A 57 -6.22 0.57 2.46
CA THR A 57 -5.05 0.09 1.74
C THR A 57 -4.10 1.24 1.41
N VAL A 58 -2.86 0.89 1.12
CA VAL A 58 -1.83 1.77 0.57
C VAL A 58 -1.50 1.28 -0.83
N LEU A 59 -1.45 2.19 -1.81
CA LEU A 59 -1.09 1.87 -3.18
C LEU A 59 0.33 2.34 -3.50
N VAL A 60 1.03 1.48 -4.23
CA VAL A 60 2.44 1.67 -4.62
C VAL A 60 2.64 1.46 -6.12
N THR A 61 3.87 1.67 -6.59
CA THR A 61 4.23 1.43 -7.98
C THR A 61 4.07 -0.06 -8.37
N SER A 62 4.10 -0.35 -9.67
CA SER A 62 4.00 -1.73 -10.18
C SER A 62 5.07 -2.69 -9.67
N SER A 63 6.22 -2.17 -9.20
CA SER A 63 7.32 -2.94 -8.63
C SER A 63 7.12 -3.28 -7.14
N GLY A 64 6.11 -2.69 -6.49
CA GLY A 64 5.93 -2.78 -5.05
C GLY A 64 6.63 -1.67 -4.26
N ALA A 65 7.42 -0.79 -4.90
CA ALA A 65 8.12 0.29 -4.21
C ALA A 65 7.27 1.58 -4.13
N ALA A 66 7.56 2.43 -3.15
CA ALA A 66 6.98 3.77 -3.06
C ALA A 66 7.32 4.63 -4.30
N PHE A 67 6.49 5.63 -4.57
CA PHE A 67 6.74 6.61 -5.62
C PHE A 67 7.88 7.54 -5.20
N LYS A 68 8.77 7.89 -6.13
CA LYS A 68 9.92 8.76 -5.82
C LYS A 68 9.53 10.20 -5.49
N LYS A 69 8.37 10.67 -5.97
CA LYS A 69 7.86 12.03 -5.81
C LYS A 69 6.35 11.99 -5.65
N GLU A 70 5.81 12.92 -4.88
CA GLU A 70 4.37 13.10 -4.70
C GLU A 70 3.64 13.30 -6.04
N SER A 71 4.20 14.11 -6.94
CA SER A 71 3.63 14.37 -8.27
C SER A 71 3.52 13.11 -9.14
N LEU A 72 4.40 12.12 -8.94
CA LEU A 72 4.32 10.83 -9.63
C LEU A 72 3.22 9.94 -9.06
N ALA A 73 2.96 10.04 -7.75
CA ALA A 73 1.86 9.33 -7.11
C ALA A 73 0.51 9.92 -7.57
N THR A 74 0.35 11.25 -7.55
CA THR A 74 -0.88 11.92 -7.99
C THR A 74 -1.14 11.77 -9.48
N SER A 75 -0.10 11.75 -10.31
CA SER A 75 -0.24 11.51 -11.76
C SER A 75 -0.42 10.02 -12.11
N SER A 76 -0.38 9.11 -11.14
CA SER A 76 -0.45 7.69 -11.39
C SER A 76 -1.83 7.25 -11.87
N ARG A 77 -1.88 6.18 -12.66
CA ARG A 77 -3.15 5.57 -13.09
C ARG A 77 -4.00 5.13 -11.89
N ALA A 78 -3.36 4.71 -10.80
CA ALA A 78 -4.05 4.30 -9.58
C ALA A 78 -4.79 5.49 -8.94
N TYR A 79 -4.10 6.63 -8.76
CA TYR A 79 -4.69 7.84 -8.22
C TYR A 79 -5.83 8.37 -9.11
N ASN A 80 -5.61 8.39 -10.43
CA ASN A 80 -6.64 8.83 -11.37
C ASN A 80 -7.88 7.93 -11.36
N LYS A 81 -7.73 6.61 -11.18
CA LYS A 81 -8.87 5.68 -11.02
C LYS A 81 -9.69 6.00 -9.76
N LEU A 82 -9.02 6.27 -8.64
CA LEU A 82 -9.70 6.69 -7.40
C LEU A 82 -10.47 7.99 -7.62
N ASN A 83 -9.85 8.97 -8.30
CA ASN A 83 -10.49 10.25 -8.61
C ASN A 83 -11.69 10.12 -9.56
N GLN A 84 -11.68 9.11 -10.43
CA GLN A 84 -12.79 8.77 -11.33
C GLN A 84 -13.90 7.96 -10.63
N GLY A 85 -13.74 7.62 -9.34
CA GLY A 85 -14.69 6.80 -8.60
C GLY A 85 -14.70 5.33 -9.04
N ASP A 86 -13.67 4.89 -9.76
CA ASP A 86 -13.53 3.52 -10.26
C ASP A 86 -13.17 2.60 -9.08
N SER A 87 -14.20 2.04 -8.46
CA SER A 87 -14.14 1.28 -7.21
C SER A 87 -13.83 -0.21 -7.42
N ASP A 88 -13.35 -0.62 -8.59
CA ASP A 88 -12.98 -2.03 -8.86
C ASP A 88 -11.97 -2.58 -7.83
N LEU A 89 -11.23 -1.70 -7.14
CA LEU A 89 -10.31 -2.05 -6.07
C LEU A 89 -11.01 -2.43 -4.75
N PHE A 90 -12.27 -2.02 -4.56
CA PHE A 90 -13.04 -2.20 -3.33
C PHE A 90 -14.46 -2.70 -3.65
N TYR A 91 -14.58 -4.02 -3.77
CA TYR A 91 -15.90 -4.65 -3.95
C TYR A 91 -16.79 -4.35 -2.74
N ASN A 92 -17.95 -3.72 -2.99
CA ASN A 92 -18.96 -3.40 -1.99
C ASN A 92 -18.52 -2.46 -0.85
N LYS A 93 -17.49 -1.62 -1.07
CA LYS A 93 -17.13 -0.52 -0.16
C LYS A 93 -17.04 0.79 -0.90
N LYS A 94 -17.41 1.89 -0.24
CA LYS A 94 -17.30 3.22 -0.81
C LYS A 94 -15.98 3.85 -0.37
N ILE A 95 -15.22 4.37 -1.34
CA ILE A 95 -14.05 5.19 -1.03
C ILE A 95 -14.55 6.49 -0.37
N THR A 96 -14.14 6.72 0.87
CA THR A 96 -14.52 7.90 1.66
C THR A 96 -13.45 8.98 1.65
N ASP A 97 -12.18 8.58 1.56
CA ASP A 97 -11.05 9.50 1.44
C ASP A 97 -9.86 8.82 0.76
N PHE A 98 -9.02 9.61 0.10
CA PHE A 98 -7.74 9.15 -0.46
C PHE A 98 -6.82 10.33 -0.70
N GLY A 99 -5.52 10.08 -0.67
CA GLY A 99 -4.52 11.12 -0.89
C GLY A 99 -3.13 10.54 -1.03
N VAL A 100 -2.13 11.40 -1.02
CA VAL A 100 -0.72 10.99 -1.06
C VAL A 100 -0.06 11.41 0.24
N TRP A 101 0.74 10.52 0.80
CA TRP A 101 1.54 10.79 1.99
C TRP A 101 2.99 10.32 1.81
N PRO A 102 3.91 10.74 2.69
CA PRO A 102 5.24 10.14 2.77
C PRO A 102 5.14 8.65 3.13
N SER A 103 6.03 7.85 2.55
CA SER A 103 6.11 6.42 2.83
C SER A 103 6.45 6.17 4.30
N ALA A 104 5.66 5.35 4.99
CA ALA A 104 5.99 4.90 6.34
C ALA A 104 7.22 3.97 6.37
N PHE A 105 7.65 3.48 5.20
CA PHE A 105 8.85 2.67 5.02
C PHE A 105 9.85 3.36 4.09
N GLY A 106 10.91 3.93 4.66
CA GLY A 106 11.98 4.60 3.90
C GLY A 106 11.51 5.83 3.11
N ASP A 107 12.28 6.21 2.09
CA ASP A 107 12.00 7.40 1.30
C ASP A 107 10.95 7.16 0.20
N GLY A 108 10.12 8.19 -0.02
CA GLY A 108 9.16 8.24 -1.12
C GLY A 108 7.76 8.59 -0.66
N TYR A 109 6.81 8.38 -1.58
CA TYR A 109 5.41 8.73 -1.42
C TYR A 109 4.52 7.55 -1.76
N GLU A 110 3.40 7.43 -1.07
CA GLU A 110 2.41 6.37 -1.29
C GLU A 110 1.02 6.97 -1.33
N ILE A 111 0.10 6.28 -1.96
CA ILE A 111 -1.29 6.70 -2.02
C ILE A 111 -2.04 5.98 -0.92
N TYR A 112 -2.63 6.70 0.03
CA TYR A 112 -3.50 6.10 1.03
C TYR A 112 -4.94 6.09 0.53
N VAL A 113 -5.70 5.07 0.94
CA VAL A 113 -7.13 4.98 0.62
C VAL A 113 -7.91 4.54 1.85
N VAL A 114 -8.97 5.27 2.17
CA VAL A 114 -9.95 4.94 3.20
C VAL A 114 -11.25 4.55 2.50
N ALA A 115 -11.68 3.31 2.69
CA ALA A 115 -12.94 2.79 2.18
C ALA A 115 -13.78 2.22 3.34
N LYS A 116 -15.05 2.64 3.40
CA LYS A 116 -16.01 2.20 4.43
C LYS A 116 -17.22 1.55 3.79
#